data_AF-A0A2J6WFB9-F1
#
_entry.id   AF-A0A2J6WFB9-F1
#
_cell.length_a   1.000
_cell.length_b   1.000
_cell.length_c   1.000
_cell.angle_alpha   90.00
_cell.angle_beta   90.00
_cell.angle_gamma   90.00
#
_symmetry.space_group_name_H-M   'P 1'
#
loop_
_entity.id
_entity.type
_entity.pdbx_description
1 polymer ?
#
loop_
_entity_poly.entity_id
_entity_poly.type
_entity_poly.pdbx_seq_one_letter_code
_entity_poly.pdbx_strand_id
1 'polypeptide(L)'
;LTKDEIKNFIDKNTQCLESIVKYKIREYSAPNGVHPRVVTSILEEEGFNSYYYTGDNSSVPNRTFLAGSMVSKQVIAFPITSYKEYASLYEMYKGRVPETEVENFLKDLVNYAIQTKTIRLFYSHPYDFPLYENALLSFTKYAISLSKSKEIQIKPMSYFADFLLNLFNAKFEINVGKNLIYLSGNSLKGFVVALPKEFIIKGVISGVKIENDEDYTYIKVLDSYKSQKLVIPFEFKN
;
A
#
# COMPACT_ATOMS: atom_id res chain seq x y z
N LEU A 1 19.29 20.79 -10.82
CA LEU A 1 18.79 21.46 -9.60
C LEU A 1 19.60 20.97 -8.42
N THR A 2 20.02 21.87 -7.55
CA THR A 2 20.66 21.55 -6.26
C THR A 2 19.63 20.95 -5.28
N LYS A 3 20.08 20.36 -4.17
CA LYS A 3 19.18 19.88 -3.10
C LYS A 3 18.25 21.00 -2.62
N ASP A 4 18.80 22.18 -2.38
CA ASP A 4 18.06 23.32 -1.83
C ASP A 4 17.05 23.89 -2.82
N GLU A 5 17.38 23.91 -4.12
CA GLU A 5 16.43 24.31 -5.16
C GLU A 5 15.26 23.33 -5.24
N ILE A 6 15.53 22.02 -5.23
CA ILE A 6 14.49 20.98 -5.24
C ILE A 6 13.60 21.13 -4.00
N LYS A 7 14.21 21.27 -2.82
CA LYS A 7 13.49 21.47 -1.56
C LYS A 7 12.58 22.70 -1.64
N ASN A 8 13.11 23.84 -2.06
CA ASN A 8 12.33 25.07 -2.18
C ASN A 8 11.12 24.92 -3.13
N PHE A 9 11.25 24.17 -4.24
CA PHE A 9 10.10 23.88 -5.10
C PHE A 9 9.07 22.96 -4.45
N ILE A 10 9.51 21.92 -3.73
CA ILE A 10 8.64 21.02 -2.97
C ILE A 10 7.90 21.81 -1.88
N ASP A 11 8.61 22.65 -1.12
CA ASP A 11 8.04 23.46 -0.05
C ASP A 11 6.98 24.43 -0.59
N LYS A 12 7.28 25.17 -1.67
CA LYS A 12 6.33 26.09 -2.30
C LYS A 12 5.07 25.39 -2.80
N ASN A 13 5.22 24.24 -3.46
CA ASN A 13 4.09 23.46 -3.93
C ASN A 13 3.25 22.95 -2.75
N THR A 14 3.90 22.46 -1.70
CA THR A 14 3.26 21.98 -0.48
C THR A 14 2.46 23.10 0.20
N GLN A 15 3.08 24.25 0.44
CA GLN A 15 2.41 25.42 1.02
C GLN A 15 1.21 25.87 0.19
N CYS A 16 1.35 25.91 -1.13
CA CYS A 16 0.25 26.25 -2.03
C CYS A 16 -0.91 25.27 -1.89
N LEU A 17 -0.65 23.96 -2.00
CA LEU A 17 -1.68 22.93 -1.92
C LEU A 17 -2.34 22.88 -0.53
N GLU A 18 -1.56 22.88 0.55
CA GLU A 18 -2.07 22.86 1.93
C GLU A 18 -2.94 24.09 2.24
N SER A 19 -2.60 25.25 1.68
CA SER A 19 -3.42 26.46 1.82
C SER A 19 -4.82 26.31 1.19
N ILE A 20 -4.97 25.45 0.18
CA ILE A 20 -6.23 25.18 -0.52
C ILE A 20 -6.98 24.03 0.16
N VAL A 21 -6.31 22.90 0.37
CA VAL A 21 -6.96 21.64 0.80
C VAL A 21 -7.18 21.55 2.30
N LYS A 22 -6.50 22.39 3.10
CA LYS A 22 -6.62 22.49 4.56
C LYS A 22 -6.26 21.22 5.34
N TYR A 23 -5.48 20.33 4.73
CA TYR A 23 -4.86 19.19 5.39
C TYR A 23 -3.40 19.07 4.98
N LYS A 24 -2.59 18.40 5.80
CA LYS A 24 -1.18 18.18 5.53
C LYS A 24 -0.97 17.24 4.34
N ILE A 25 -0.22 17.67 3.32
CA ILE A 25 0.19 16.80 2.22
C ILE A 25 1.28 15.85 2.71
N ARG A 26 1.13 14.56 2.41
CA ARG A 26 2.08 13.50 2.82
C ARG A 26 2.53 12.61 1.66
N GLU A 27 2.06 12.94 0.46
CA GLU A 27 2.19 12.14 -0.75
C GLU A 27 2.89 12.99 -1.81
N TYR A 28 3.90 12.42 -2.47
CA TYR A 28 4.66 13.13 -3.48
C TYR A 28 4.54 12.48 -4.86
N SER A 29 4.52 13.32 -5.88
CA SER A 29 4.54 12.93 -7.27
C SER A 29 5.68 13.63 -8.00
N ALA A 30 6.73 12.88 -8.31
CA ALA A 30 7.87 13.38 -9.04
C ALA A 30 7.45 13.83 -10.46
N PRO A 31 7.74 15.07 -10.86
CA PRO A 31 7.49 15.52 -12.23
C PRO A 31 8.19 14.61 -13.24
N ASN A 32 7.45 14.18 -14.27
CA ASN A 32 7.93 13.28 -15.34
C ASN A 32 8.52 11.94 -14.84
N GLY A 33 8.21 11.52 -13.61
CA GLY A 33 8.77 10.31 -13.02
C GLY A 33 10.26 10.37 -12.69
N VAL A 34 10.87 11.55 -12.78
CA VAL A 34 12.30 11.76 -12.53
C VAL A 34 12.51 11.92 -11.02
N HIS A 35 12.99 10.86 -10.38
CA HIS A 35 13.15 10.81 -8.91
C HIS A 35 14.61 10.58 -8.48
N PRO A 36 15.46 11.63 -8.48
CA PRO A 36 16.82 11.53 -7.96
C PRO A 36 16.85 11.12 -6.48
N ARG A 37 17.90 10.41 -6.06
CA ARG A 37 18.05 9.91 -4.67
C ARG A 37 17.84 10.99 -3.60
N VAL A 38 18.27 12.23 -3.87
CA VAL A 38 18.13 13.34 -2.93
C VAL A 38 16.68 13.71 -2.62
N VAL A 39 15.75 13.47 -3.55
CA VAL A 39 14.33 13.78 -3.38
C VAL A 39 13.77 13.04 -2.18
N THR A 40 13.99 11.73 -2.06
CA THR A 40 13.46 10.95 -0.93
C THR A 40 13.96 11.46 0.42
N SER A 41 15.21 11.94 0.52
CA SER A 41 15.71 12.55 1.75
C SER A 41 14.98 13.85 2.11
N ILE A 42 14.68 14.68 1.10
CA ILE A 42 13.89 15.91 1.29
C ILE A 42 12.46 15.55 1.73
N LEU A 43 11.85 14.54 1.09
CA LEU A 43 10.51 14.09 1.45
C LEU A 43 10.43 13.62 2.90
N GLU A 44 11.42 12.88 3.38
CA GLU A 44 11.50 12.46 4.78
C GLU A 44 11.65 13.67 5.73
N GLU A 45 12.53 14.62 5.41
CA GLU A 45 12.75 15.86 6.17
C GLU A 45 11.46 16.70 6.28
N GLU A 46 10.67 16.79 5.21
CA GLU A 46 9.42 17.56 5.15
C GLU A 46 8.19 16.79 5.70
N GLY A 47 8.37 15.53 6.09
CA GLY A 47 7.34 14.71 6.73
C GLY A 47 6.32 14.10 5.76
N PHE A 48 6.72 13.90 4.50
CA PHE A 48 6.03 12.98 3.59
C PHE A 48 6.28 11.54 4.04
N ASN A 49 5.35 10.63 3.72
CA ASN A 49 5.49 9.20 4.02
C ASN A 49 5.43 8.33 2.76
N SER A 50 5.11 8.91 1.61
CA SER A 50 4.93 8.15 0.37
C SER A 50 5.17 8.97 -0.89
N TYR A 51 5.53 8.26 -1.95
CA TYR A 51 5.63 8.83 -3.30
C TYR A 51 5.32 7.74 -4.35
N TYR A 52 4.76 8.13 -5.50
CA TYR A 52 4.69 7.19 -6.62
C TYR A 52 6.08 7.02 -7.25
N TYR A 53 6.36 5.82 -7.76
CA TYR A 53 7.68 5.47 -8.26
C TYR A 53 7.60 4.77 -9.61
N THR A 54 8.49 5.17 -10.54
CA THR A 54 8.60 4.57 -11.87
C THR A 54 9.56 3.39 -11.91
N GLY A 55 10.47 3.29 -10.92
CA GLY A 55 11.28 2.10 -10.69
C GLY A 55 10.48 0.99 -10.02
N ASP A 56 11.08 -0.21 -9.96
CA ASP A 56 10.46 -1.42 -9.41
C ASP A 56 9.04 -1.68 -9.95
N ASN A 57 8.82 -1.33 -11.22
CA ASN A 57 7.51 -1.34 -11.87
C ASN A 57 6.77 -2.66 -11.61
N SER A 58 5.47 -2.54 -11.28
CA SER A 58 4.58 -3.66 -10.98
C SER A 58 4.95 -4.47 -9.73
N SER A 59 5.88 -3.98 -8.89
CA SER A 59 6.08 -4.50 -7.53
C SER A 59 5.11 -3.86 -6.53
N VAL A 60 5.08 -4.42 -5.32
CA VAL A 60 4.27 -3.87 -4.22
C VAL A 60 4.96 -2.66 -3.60
N PRO A 61 4.23 -1.78 -2.87
CA PRO A 61 4.86 -0.66 -2.17
C PRO A 61 5.96 -1.15 -1.22
N ASN A 62 7.11 -0.49 -1.27
CA ASN A 62 8.31 -0.99 -0.63
C ASN A 62 9.25 0.14 -0.18
N ARG A 63 10.27 -0.23 0.61
CA ARG A 63 11.43 0.61 0.87
C ARG A 63 12.43 0.39 -0.26
N THR A 64 12.72 1.44 -1.02
CA THR A 64 13.61 1.35 -2.18
C THR A 64 15.07 1.29 -1.75
N PHE A 65 15.88 0.60 -2.56
CA PHE A 65 17.31 0.52 -2.43
C PHE A 65 17.97 1.07 -3.70
N LEU A 66 18.88 2.02 -3.54
CA LEU A 66 19.67 2.59 -4.64
C LEU A 66 21.15 2.39 -4.32
N ALA A 67 21.90 1.81 -5.26
CA ALA A 67 23.31 1.45 -5.09
C ALA A 67 23.57 0.64 -3.81
N GLY A 68 22.73 -0.38 -3.55
CA GLY A 68 22.85 -1.27 -2.40
C GLY A 68 22.46 -0.67 -1.05
N SER A 69 22.03 0.59 -1.00
CA SER A 69 21.63 1.27 0.23
C SER A 69 20.15 1.62 0.23
N MET A 70 19.48 1.37 1.35
CA MET A 70 18.10 1.81 1.57
C MET A 70 18.04 3.34 1.49
N VAL A 71 17.09 3.86 0.72
CA VAL A 71 16.97 5.31 0.50
C VAL A 71 16.29 6.00 1.68
N SER A 72 15.26 5.38 2.25
CA SER A 72 14.56 5.85 3.44
C SER A 72 13.91 4.70 4.21
N LYS A 73 13.85 4.83 5.54
CA LYS A 73 13.09 3.92 6.41
C LYS A 73 11.64 4.35 6.60
N GLN A 74 11.35 5.64 6.37
CA GLN A 74 10.13 6.33 6.75
C GLN A 74 9.27 6.74 5.55
N VAL A 75 9.83 6.75 4.34
CA VAL A 75 9.12 7.07 3.11
C VAL A 75 9.01 5.82 2.23
N ILE A 76 7.78 5.44 1.91
CA ILE A 76 7.46 4.24 1.13
C ILE A 76 7.26 4.61 -0.34
N ALA A 77 7.94 3.90 -1.24
CA ALA A 77 7.72 4.03 -2.67
C ALA A 77 6.48 3.23 -3.07
N PHE A 78 5.69 3.78 -4.00
CA PHE A 78 4.55 3.12 -4.61
C PHE A 78 4.81 2.96 -6.11
N PRO A 79 5.40 1.82 -6.52
CA PRO A 79 5.64 1.53 -7.92
C PRO A 79 4.35 1.56 -8.74
N ILE A 80 4.40 2.22 -9.89
CA ILE A 80 3.30 2.15 -10.85
C ILE A 80 3.19 0.73 -11.42
N THR A 81 1.99 0.36 -11.82
CA THR A 81 1.73 -0.87 -12.58
C THR A 81 1.42 -0.46 -14.03
N SER A 82 2.33 -0.80 -14.95
CA SER A 82 2.15 -0.50 -16.38
C SER A 82 1.34 -1.58 -17.10
N TYR A 83 0.66 -1.19 -18.17
CA TYR A 83 0.16 -2.14 -19.17
C TYR A 83 1.24 -2.33 -20.23
N LYS A 84 1.94 -3.47 -20.17
CA LYS A 84 3.12 -3.72 -21.02
C LYS A 84 4.11 -2.54 -20.87
N GLU A 85 4.48 -1.89 -21.97
CA GLU A 85 5.35 -0.71 -22.00
C GLU A 85 4.69 0.62 -21.58
N TYR A 86 3.36 0.68 -21.43
CA TYR A 86 2.62 1.93 -21.22
C TYR A 86 2.36 2.22 -19.74
N ALA A 87 2.84 3.36 -19.24
CA ALA A 87 2.73 3.81 -17.86
C ALA A 87 1.41 4.56 -17.55
N SER A 88 0.71 5.07 -18.57
CA SER A 88 -0.50 5.88 -18.42
C SER A 88 -1.51 5.62 -19.55
N LEU A 89 -2.75 6.08 -19.37
CA LEU A 89 -3.78 6.01 -20.43
C LEU A 89 -3.37 6.80 -21.68
N TYR A 90 -2.72 7.96 -21.53
CA TYR A 90 -2.23 8.70 -22.69
C TYR A 90 -1.29 7.86 -23.55
N GLU A 91 -0.33 7.17 -22.92
CA GLU A 91 0.62 6.32 -23.62
C GLU A 91 -0.08 5.12 -24.28
N MET A 92 -1.05 4.50 -23.60
CA MET A 92 -1.89 3.45 -24.21
C MET A 92 -2.64 3.97 -25.43
N TYR A 93 -3.22 5.18 -25.36
CA TYR A 93 -3.90 5.82 -26.49
C TYR A 93 -2.96 6.08 -27.66
N LYS A 94 -1.74 6.58 -27.39
CA LYS A 94 -0.70 6.75 -28.40
C LYS A 94 -0.28 5.42 -29.03
N GLY A 95 -0.23 4.35 -28.22
CA GLY A 95 -0.01 2.98 -28.65
C GLY A 95 -1.20 2.32 -29.34
N ARG A 96 -2.35 3.02 -29.46
CA ARG A 96 -3.60 2.52 -30.04
C ARG A 96 -4.12 1.24 -29.37
N VAL A 97 -3.90 1.12 -28.06
CA VAL A 97 -4.46 0.03 -27.26
C VAL A 97 -5.99 0.09 -27.35
N PRO A 98 -6.68 -1.01 -27.69
CA PRO A 98 -8.14 -1.01 -27.74
C PRO A 98 -8.75 -0.71 -26.37
N GLU A 99 -9.88 0.02 -26.34
CA GLU A 99 -10.59 0.34 -25.09
C GLU A 99 -10.96 -0.91 -24.28
N THR A 100 -11.31 -2.00 -24.97
CA THR A 100 -11.59 -3.30 -24.34
C THR A 100 -10.36 -3.91 -23.65
N GLU A 101 -9.16 -3.72 -24.19
CA GLU A 101 -7.92 -4.16 -23.54
C GLU A 101 -7.60 -3.31 -22.31
N VAL A 102 -7.83 -1.99 -22.37
CA VAL A 102 -7.67 -1.10 -21.22
C VAL A 102 -8.62 -1.50 -20.09
N GLU A 103 -9.90 -1.76 -20.40
CA GLU A 103 -10.87 -2.23 -19.41
C GLU A 103 -10.44 -3.53 -18.74
N ASN A 104 -10.04 -4.52 -19.55
CA ASN A 104 -9.58 -5.82 -19.06
C ASN A 104 -8.36 -5.67 -18.15
N PHE A 105 -7.35 -4.92 -18.58
CA PHE A 105 -6.16 -4.65 -17.78
C PHE A 105 -6.51 -4.05 -16.41
N LEU A 106 -7.37 -3.04 -16.37
CA LEU A 106 -7.74 -2.38 -15.11
C LEU A 106 -8.51 -3.31 -14.17
N LYS A 107 -9.39 -4.16 -14.70
CA LYS A 107 -10.12 -5.17 -13.90
C LYS A 107 -9.19 -6.29 -13.43
N ASP A 108 -8.30 -6.75 -14.30
CA ASP A 108 -7.31 -7.78 -13.99
C ASP A 108 -6.34 -7.32 -12.91
N LEU A 109 -5.97 -6.03 -12.90
CA LEU A 109 -5.17 -5.46 -11.81
C LEU A 109 -5.86 -5.57 -10.45
N VAL A 110 -7.18 -5.34 -10.40
CA VAL A 110 -7.99 -5.49 -9.18
C VAL A 110 -8.10 -6.96 -8.78
N ASN A 111 -8.40 -7.84 -9.73
CA ASN A 111 -8.48 -9.28 -9.50
C ASN A 111 -7.15 -9.84 -8.98
N TYR A 112 -6.05 -9.44 -9.58
CA TYR A 112 -4.71 -9.78 -9.14
C TYR A 112 -4.50 -9.33 -7.69
N ALA A 113 -4.80 -8.06 -7.36
CA ALA A 113 -4.65 -7.55 -6.00
C ALA A 113 -5.48 -8.34 -4.98
N ILE A 114 -6.69 -8.78 -5.34
CA ILE A 114 -7.54 -9.65 -4.51
C ILE A 114 -6.91 -11.03 -4.34
N GLN A 115 -6.42 -11.64 -5.43
CA GLN A 115 -5.86 -12.99 -5.43
C GLN A 115 -4.56 -13.04 -4.62
N THR A 116 -3.68 -12.06 -4.79
CA THR A 116 -2.36 -12.03 -4.15
C THR A 116 -2.34 -11.27 -2.83
N LYS A 117 -3.46 -10.65 -2.44
CA LYS A 117 -3.58 -9.83 -1.21
C LYS A 117 -2.55 -8.69 -1.16
N THR A 118 -2.28 -8.06 -2.30
CA THR A 118 -1.26 -7.01 -2.44
C THR A 118 -1.85 -5.63 -2.70
N ILE A 119 -1.09 -4.58 -2.37
CA ILE A 119 -1.40 -3.19 -2.74
C ILE A 119 -0.84 -2.91 -4.13
N ARG A 120 -1.63 -2.25 -4.99
CA ARG A 120 -1.26 -1.88 -6.36
C ARG A 120 -1.60 -0.42 -6.65
N LEU A 121 -0.78 0.24 -7.47
CA LEU A 121 -1.00 1.61 -7.95
C LEU A 121 -1.11 1.60 -9.48
N PHE A 122 -2.20 2.15 -10.00
CA PHE A 122 -2.32 2.55 -11.40
C PHE A 122 -2.27 4.08 -11.49
N TYR A 123 -1.58 4.60 -12.49
CA TYR A 123 -1.35 6.03 -12.68
C TYR A 123 -1.83 6.50 -14.05
N SER A 124 -2.49 7.66 -14.09
CA SER A 124 -2.76 8.41 -15.32
C SER A 124 -3.11 9.86 -14.99
N HIS A 125 -3.27 10.71 -16.01
CA HIS A 125 -3.74 12.08 -15.83
C HIS A 125 -5.27 12.19 -15.99
N PRO A 126 -5.93 13.11 -15.26
CA PRO A 126 -7.36 13.34 -15.40
C PRO A 126 -7.81 13.70 -16.83
N TYR A 127 -6.98 14.40 -17.59
CA TYR A 127 -7.29 14.76 -18.98
C TYR A 127 -7.15 13.59 -19.97
N ASP A 128 -6.61 12.45 -19.54
CA ASP A 128 -6.57 11.23 -20.36
C ASP A 128 -7.88 10.46 -20.27
N PHE A 129 -8.74 10.76 -19.31
CA PHE A 129 -9.94 9.96 -19.03
C PHE A 129 -10.93 9.91 -20.20
N PRO A 130 -11.17 11.01 -20.95
CA PRO A 130 -12.02 10.96 -22.13
C PRO A 130 -11.51 10.06 -23.26
N LEU A 131 -10.24 9.64 -23.24
CA LEU A 131 -9.66 8.74 -24.25
C LEU A 131 -10.18 7.29 -24.11
N TYR A 132 -10.67 6.91 -22.93
CA TYR A 132 -11.13 5.56 -22.57
C TYR A 132 -12.32 5.62 -21.60
N GLU A 133 -13.31 6.45 -21.93
CA GLU A 133 -14.43 6.78 -21.04
C GLU A 133 -15.23 5.53 -20.61
N ASN A 134 -15.56 4.63 -21.54
CA ASN A 134 -16.36 3.45 -21.22
C ASN A 134 -15.58 2.47 -20.35
N ALA A 135 -14.31 2.24 -20.68
CA ALA A 135 -13.43 1.37 -19.90
C ALA A 135 -13.29 1.87 -18.45
N LEU A 136 -13.06 3.18 -18.27
CA LEU A 136 -12.94 3.78 -16.93
C LEU A 136 -14.26 3.76 -16.16
N LEU A 137 -15.40 3.99 -16.81
CA LEU A 137 -16.70 3.90 -16.17
C LEU A 137 -16.99 2.46 -15.71
N SER A 138 -16.68 1.48 -16.55
CA SER A 138 -16.84 0.04 -16.25
C SER A 138 -15.93 -0.38 -15.09
N PHE A 139 -14.64 -0.04 -15.16
CA PHE A 139 -13.65 -0.26 -14.10
C PHE A 139 -14.07 0.39 -12.78
N THR A 140 -14.48 1.66 -12.79
CA THR A 140 -14.85 2.40 -11.59
C THR A 140 -16.07 1.77 -10.91
N LYS A 141 -17.10 1.40 -11.68
CA LYS A 141 -18.26 0.66 -11.15
C LYS A 141 -17.85 -0.66 -10.51
N TYR A 142 -16.96 -1.40 -11.16
CA TYR A 142 -16.44 -2.67 -10.67
C TYR A 142 -15.66 -2.50 -9.35
N ALA A 143 -14.67 -1.61 -9.32
CA ALA A 143 -13.85 -1.34 -8.13
C ALA A 143 -14.68 -0.81 -6.95
N ILE A 144 -15.65 0.10 -7.21
CA ILE A 144 -16.57 0.59 -6.16
C ILE A 144 -17.43 -0.56 -5.62
N SER A 145 -17.92 -1.47 -6.46
CA SER A 145 -18.74 -2.60 -6.00
C SER A 145 -17.97 -3.50 -5.03
N LEU A 146 -16.71 -3.83 -5.37
CA LEU A 146 -15.81 -4.61 -4.53
C LEU A 146 -15.40 -3.88 -3.25
N SER A 147 -15.24 -2.56 -3.32
CA SER A 147 -14.95 -1.76 -2.13
C SER A 147 -16.15 -1.71 -1.18
N LYS A 148 -17.38 -1.61 -1.71
CA LYS A 148 -18.62 -1.67 -0.91
C LYS A 148 -18.81 -3.02 -0.24
N SER A 149 -18.46 -4.13 -0.91
CA SER A 149 -18.47 -5.47 -0.32
C SER A 149 -17.25 -5.76 0.58
N LYS A 150 -16.33 -4.79 0.75
CA LYS A 150 -15.11 -4.89 1.56
C LYS A 150 -14.08 -5.92 1.06
N GLU A 151 -14.16 -6.30 -0.22
CA GLU A 151 -13.18 -7.18 -0.86
C GLU A 151 -11.86 -6.45 -1.14
N ILE A 152 -11.94 -5.15 -1.43
CA ILE A 152 -10.78 -4.28 -1.64
C ILE A 152 -10.89 -2.98 -0.83
N GLN A 153 -9.75 -2.32 -0.64
CA GLN A 153 -9.70 -0.95 -0.15
C GLN A 153 -9.12 -0.04 -1.23
N ILE A 154 -9.81 1.06 -1.51
CA ILE A 154 -9.31 2.14 -2.36
C ILE A 154 -8.98 3.30 -1.43
N LYS A 155 -7.68 3.56 -1.25
CA LYS A 155 -7.16 4.54 -0.28
C LYS A 155 -5.97 5.30 -0.87
N PRO A 156 -5.67 6.51 -0.35
CA PRO A 156 -4.45 7.23 -0.68
C PRO A 156 -3.19 6.42 -0.34
N MET A 157 -2.07 6.67 -1.02
CA MET A 157 -0.77 6.03 -0.76
C MET A 157 -0.35 6.18 0.70
N SER A 158 -0.58 7.37 1.27
CA SER A 158 -0.25 7.72 2.65
C SER A 158 -0.93 6.81 3.68
N TYR A 159 -2.16 6.37 3.41
CA TYR A 159 -2.87 5.42 4.27
C TYR A 159 -2.15 4.06 4.31
N PHE A 160 -1.80 3.54 3.12
CA PHE A 160 -1.08 2.28 3.02
C PHE A 160 0.34 2.38 3.55
N ALA A 161 1.02 3.52 3.36
CA ALA A 161 2.33 3.79 3.91
C ALA A 161 2.32 3.75 5.45
N ASP A 162 1.33 4.37 6.09
CA ASP A 162 1.19 4.30 7.55
C ASP A 162 0.99 2.86 8.04
N PHE A 163 0.17 2.07 7.34
CA PHE A 163 0.00 0.65 7.64
C PHE A 163 1.31 -0.11 7.49
N LEU A 164 2.04 0.06 6.38
CA LEU A 164 3.30 -0.63 6.10
C LEU A 164 4.40 -0.23 7.09
N LEU A 165 4.53 1.05 7.41
CA LEU A 165 5.50 1.52 8.41
C LEU A 165 5.18 0.96 9.79
N ASN A 166 3.90 0.86 10.14
CA ASN A 166 3.49 0.22 11.38
C ASN A 166 3.82 -1.28 11.36
N LEU A 167 3.55 -1.98 10.25
CA LEU A 167 3.88 -3.39 10.04
C LEU A 167 5.39 -3.66 10.14
N PHE A 168 6.21 -2.84 9.48
CA PHE A 168 7.66 -2.99 9.48
C PHE A 168 8.32 -2.74 10.84
N ASN A 169 7.64 -2.01 11.73
CA ASN A 169 8.10 -1.77 13.10
C ASN A 169 7.53 -2.78 14.11
N ALA A 170 6.64 -3.68 13.67
CA ALA A 170 6.10 -4.71 14.51
C ALA A 170 7.13 -5.81 14.80
N LYS A 171 7.03 -6.41 15.98
CA LYS A 171 7.82 -7.57 16.39
C LYS A 171 6.90 -8.76 16.62
N PHE A 172 7.33 -9.90 16.12
CA PHE A 172 6.65 -11.19 16.26
C PHE A 172 7.62 -12.19 16.88
N GLU A 173 7.20 -12.86 17.95
CA GLU A 173 8.00 -13.86 18.66
C GLU A 173 7.12 -15.06 19.01
N ILE A 174 7.65 -16.27 18.82
CA ILE A 174 6.98 -17.52 19.25
C ILE A 174 7.81 -18.14 20.37
N ASN A 175 7.19 -18.31 21.53
CA ASN A 175 7.76 -19.05 22.65
C ASN A 175 7.08 -20.42 22.76
N VAL A 176 7.72 -21.43 22.17
CA VAL A 176 7.22 -22.81 22.17
C VAL A 176 7.19 -23.41 23.58
N GLY A 177 8.19 -23.14 24.42
CA GLY A 177 8.22 -23.67 25.79
C GLY A 177 7.05 -23.20 26.67
N LYS A 178 6.45 -22.06 26.34
CA LYS A 178 5.25 -21.51 27.01
C LYS A 178 3.98 -21.66 26.17
N ASN A 179 4.09 -22.16 24.94
CA ASN A 179 3.05 -22.12 23.92
C ASN A 179 2.37 -20.75 23.75
N LEU A 180 3.19 -19.69 23.65
CA LEU A 180 2.70 -18.32 23.47
C LEU A 180 3.29 -17.70 22.20
N ILE A 181 2.47 -16.97 21.47
CA ILE A 181 2.91 -16.07 20.40
C ILE A 181 2.72 -14.64 20.88
N TYR A 182 3.77 -13.83 20.75
CA TYR A 182 3.80 -12.42 21.11
C TYR A 182 3.87 -11.57 19.85
N LEU A 183 2.96 -10.62 19.76
CA LEU A 183 2.95 -9.59 18.73
C LEU A 183 3.01 -8.23 19.41
N SER A 184 3.91 -7.35 18.98
CA SER A 184 4.01 -6.00 19.52
C SER A 184 4.34 -4.97 18.45
N GLY A 185 3.90 -3.72 18.63
CA GLY A 185 4.12 -2.64 17.68
C GLY A 185 3.52 -1.32 18.17
N ASN A 186 3.70 -0.24 17.40
CA ASN A 186 3.13 1.07 17.74
C ASN A 186 1.59 1.04 17.77
N SER A 187 1.02 0.28 16.84
CA SER A 187 -0.38 -0.10 16.80
C SER A 187 -0.48 -1.53 16.25
N LEU A 188 -1.44 -2.32 16.72
CA LEU A 188 -1.72 -3.64 16.13
C LEU A 188 -2.99 -3.63 15.28
N LYS A 189 -3.66 -2.48 15.16
CA LYS A 189 -4.89 -2.32 14.39
C LYS A 189 -4.71 -2.82 12.94
N GLY A 190 -5.61 -3.70 12.52
CA GLY A 190 -5.64 -4.21 11.14
C GLY A 190 -4.57 -5.26 10.84
N PHE A 191 -3.75 -5.66 11.81
CA PHE A 191 -2.83 -6.78 11.61
C PHE A 191 -3.61 -8.10 11.54
N VAL A 192 -3.11 -8.99 10.68
CA VAL A 192 -3.60 -10.34 10.55
C VAL A 192 -2.44 -11.28 10.76
N VAL A 193 -2.58 -12.19 11.72
CA VAL A 193 -1.64 -13.30 11.91
C VAL A 193 -2.27 -14.54 11.30
N ALA A 194 -1.64 -15.11 10.28
CA ALA A 194 -2.03 -16.40 9.73
C ALA A 194 -1.20 -17.50 10.43
N LEU A 195 -1.88 -18.41 11.11
CA LEU A 195 -1.27 -19.56 11.78
C LEU A 195 -1.63 -20.84 11.02
N PRO A 196 -0.67 -21.72 10.72
CA PRO A 196 -0.98 -23.05 10.19
C PRO A 196 -1.93 -23.83 11.12
N LYS A 197 -2.75 -24.74 10.58
CA LYS A 197 -3.74 -25.52 11.37
C LYS A 197 -3.14 -26.35 12.50
N GLU A 198 -1.84 -26.62 12.46
CA GLU A 198 -1.10 -27.27 13.53
C GLU A 198 -1.09 -26.43 14.80
N PHE A 199 -1.24 -25.09 14.71
CA PHE A 199 -1.34 -24.20 15.85
C PHE A 199 -2.81 -24.00 16.25
N ILE A 200 -3.23 -24.67 17.32
CA ILE A 200 -4.57 -24.56 17.88
C ILE A 200 -4.60 -23.43 18.91
N ILE A 201 -5.30 -22.34 18.61
CA ILE A 201 -5.45 -21.21 19.53
C ILE A 201 -6.20 -21.65 20.80
N LYS A 202 -5.71 -21.23 21.97
CA LYS A 202 -6.35 -21.51 23.27
C LYS A 202 -6.96 -20.27 23.89
N GLY A 203 -8.19 -20.44 24.38
CA GLY A 203 -8.94 -19.40 25.07
C GLY A 203 -9.54 -18.33 24.15
N VAL A 204 -10.21 -17.36 24.76
CA VAL A 204 -10.76 -16.19 24.06
C VAL A 204 -9.75 -15.07 24.12
N ILE A 205 -9.34 -14.59 22.95
CA ILE A 205 -8.46 -13.44 22.82
C ILE A 205 -9.33 -12.20 22.61
N SER A 206 -9.28 -11.25 23.54
CA SER A 206 -10.08 -10.03 23.44
C SER A 206 -9.59 -9.13 22.32
N GLY A 207 -10.53 -8.56 21.55
CA GLY A 207 -10.25 -7.58 20.51
C GLY A 207 -9.64 -8.14 19.22
N VAL A 208 -9.77 -9.45 18.99
CA VAL A 208 -9.46 -10.09 17.70
C VAL A 208 -10.69 -10.81 17.14
N LYS A 209 -10.73 -11.00 15.83
CA LYS A 209 -11.66 -11.89 15.14
C LYS A 209 -10.88 -13.07 14.59
N ILE A 210 -11.39 -14.29 14.81
CA ILE A 210 -10.80 -15.51 14.27
C ILE A 210 -11.58 -15.94 13.03
N GLU A 211 -10.87 -16.23 11.95
CA GLU A 211 -11.40 -16.80 10.72
C GLU A 211 -10.55 -18.00 10.30
N ASN A 212 -11.13 -18.92 9.54
CA ASN A 212 -10.50 -20.18 9.16
C ASN A 212 -10.71 -20.43 7.68
N ASP A 213 -9.67 -20.90 6.98
CA ASP A 213 -9.80 -21.60 5.70
C ASP A 213 -9.27 -23.04 5.86
N GLU A 214 -8.95 -23.71 4.75
CA GLU A 214 -8.43 -25.09 4.72
C GLU A 214 -7.05 -25.20 5.39
N ASP A 215 -6.18 -24.23 5.18
CA ASP A 215 -4.75 -24.30 5.52
C ASP A 215 -4.37 -23.48 6.77
N TYR A 216 -5.13 -22.43 7.08
CA TYR A 216 -4.76 -21.43 8.07
C TYR A 216 -5.90 -21.03 9.00
N THR A 217 -5.51 -20.59 10.20
CA THR A 217 -6.32 -19.83 11.15
C THR A 217 -5.84 -18.38 11.14
N TYR A 218 -6.73 -17.46 10.80
CA TYR A 218 -6.43 -16.03 10.75
C TYR A 218 -6.91 -15.33 12.01
N ILE A 219 -5.99 -14.67 12.70
CA ILE A 219 -6.25 -13.81 13.86
C ILE A 219 -6.21 -12.37 13.38
N LYS A 220 -7.37 -11.76 13.18
CA LYS A 220 -7.54 -10.39 12.72
C LYS A 220 -7.69 -9.45 13.90
N VAL A 221 -6.73 -8.57 14.13
CA VAL A 221 -6.78 -7.57 15.20
C VAL A 221 -7.78 -6.48 14.84
N LEU A 222 -8.78 -6.27 15.69
CA LEU A 222 -9.87 -5.34 15.43
C LEU A 222 -9.41 -3.89 15.56
N ASP A 223 -10.09 -3.00 14.85
CA ASP A 223 -9.89 -1.56 14.89
C ASP A 223 -10.05 -0.92 16.28
N SER A 224 -10.83 -1.57 17.15
CA SER A 224 -11.05 -1.16 18.53
C SER A 224 -9.89 -1.53 19.46
N TYR A 225 -8.94 -2.38 19.01
CA TYR A 225 -7.82 -2.83 19.83
C TYR A 225 -6.86 -1.67 20.11
N LYS A 226 -6.66 -1.34 21.39
CA LYS A 226 -5.82 -0.21 21.83
C LYS A 226 -4.45 -0.62 22.37
N SER A 227 -4.25 -1.90 22.68
CA SER A 227 -2.98 -2.37 23.21
C SER A 227 -1.91 -2.44 22.12
N GLN A 228 -0.68 -2.11 22.51
CA GLN A 228 0.53 -2.24 21.68
C GLN A 228 1.09 -3.66 21.67
N LYS A 229 0.49 -4.57 22.46
CA LYS A 229 0.93 -5.96 22.64
C LYS A 229 -0.27 -6.89 22.59
N LEU A 230 -0.13 -7.98 21.84
CA LEU A 230 -1.09 -9.07 21.75
C LEU A 230 -0.36 -10.38 22.10
N VAL A 231 -1.00 -11.18 22.94
CA VAL A 231 -0.51 -12.52 23.33
C VAL A 231 -1.53 -13.53 22.85
N ILE A 232 -1.07 -14.52 22.09
CA ILE A 232 -1.89 -15.58 21.53
C ILE A 232 -1.40 -16.91 22.12
N PRO A 233 -2.13 -17.48 23.08
CA PRO A 233 -1.87 -18.83 23.54
C PRO A 233 -2.23 -19.86 22.47
N PHE A 234 -1.40 -20.90 22.33
CA PHE A 234 -1.66 -21.98 21.39
C PHE A 234 -1.34 -23.35 21.99
N GLU A 235 -1.66 -24.41 21.26
CA GLU A 235 -1.16 -25.77 21.44
C GLU A 235 -0.88 -26.36 20.06
N PHE A 236 -0.03 -27.38 19.97
CA PHE A 236 0.13 -28.13 18.74
C PHE A 236 -0.98 -29.18 18.60
N LYS A 237 -1.48 -29.34 17.38
CA LYS A 237 -2.28 -30.50 17.01
C LYS A 237 -1.40 -31.74 17.13
N ASN A 238 -1.77 -32.65 18.05
CA ASN A 238 -1.11 -33.95 18.21
C ASN A 238 -1.20 -34.79 16.93
#